data_AF-A0A455U6G1-F1
#
_entry.id   AF-A0A455U6G1-F1
#
_cell.length_a   1.000
_cell.length_b   1.000
_cell.length_c   1.000
_cell.angle_alpha   90.00
_cell.angle_beta   90.00
_cell.angle_gamma   90.00
#
_symmetry.space_group_name_H-M   'P 1'
#
loop_
_entity.id
_entity.type
_entity.pdbx_description
1 polymer ?
#
loop_
_entity_poly.entity_id
_entity_poly.type
_entity_poly.pdbx_seq_one_letter_code
_entity_poly.pdbx_strand_id
1 'polypeptide(L)'
;MSYIEEEISPGYPISEHFIREIHHLAVDGLKREGDETPGTYRTGQVRIAKSKHLPPEPFRVGEYMRELVDFINGDDQPKYDLMKVALAHHRFGWIHPFSNGNGRVVRLLTYALMIKYGFNVSMGKTVTGRVLNPTAVFCNDRERYYEMLSLADSGSSESLHDWCVYVLQGVLEELKKLDKLTDYSF
;
A
#
# COMPACT_ATOMS: atom_id res chain seq x y z
N MET A 1 12.13 4.59 6.41
CA MET A 1 12.31 4.55 4.94
C MET A 1 13.57 3.77 4.58
N SER A 2 14.70 3.97 5.27
CA SER A 2 15.93 3.18 5.09
C SER A 2 15.71 1.67 5.00
N TYR A 3 14.96 1.07 5.93
CA TYR A 3 14.69 -0.38 5.92
C TYR A 3 14.08 -0.90 4.60
N ILE A 4 13.06 -0.23 4.05
CA ILE A 4 12.42 -0.68 2.81
C ILE A 4 13.37 -0.54 1.62
N GLU A 5 14.14 0.55 1.57
CA GLU A 5 15.11 0.81 0.50
C GLU A 5 16.33 -0.12 0.57
N GLU A 6 16.65 -0.65 1.75
CA GLU A 6 17.71 -1.64 1.98
C GLU A 6 17.25 -3.07 1.63
N GLU A 7 15.99 -3.40 1.90
CA GLU A 7 15.46 -4.76 1.74
C GLU A 7 14.79 -5.02 0.37
N ILE A 8 14.32 -3.98 -0.31
CA ILE A 8 13.60 -4.12 -1.58
C ILE A 8 14.37 -3.46 -2.71
N SER A 9 14.66 -4.26 -3.74
CA SER A 9 15.15 -3.81 -5.04
C SER A 9 14.15 -4.15 -6.15
N PRO A 10 14.29 -3.57 -7.36
CA PRO A 10 13.49 -3.97 -8.51
C PRO A 10 13.53 -5.49 -8.74
N GLY A 11 12.36 -6.09 -8.96
CA GLY A 11 12.17 -7.53 -9.15
C GLY A 11 12.16 -8.38 -7.86
N TYR A 12 12.59 -7.85 -6.72
CA TYR A 12 12.70 -8.65 -5.49
C TYR A 12 11.31 -9.07 -4.97
N PRO A 13 11.12 -10.33 -4.51
CA PRO A 13 9.81 -10.80 -4.04
C PRO A 13 9.41 -10.14 -2.72
N ILE A 14 8.11 -9.84 -2.57
CA ILE A 14 7.54 -9.48 -1.26
C ILE A 14 7.22 -10.77 -0.50
N SER A 15 7.48 -10.81 0.80
CA SER A 15 7.11 -11.94 1.66
C SER A 15 6.17 -11.51 2.77
N GLU A 16 5.41 -12.44 3.34
CA GLU A 16 4.63 -12.20 4.56
C GLU A 16 5.53 -11.72 5.70
N HIS A 17 6.75 -12.26 5.80
CA HIS A 17 7.76 -11.83 6.77
C HIS A 17 8.08 -10.33 6.63
N PHE A 18 8.36 -9.87 5.42
CA PHE A 18 8.63 -8.45 5.15
C PHE A 18 7.45 -7.55 5.56
N ILE A 19 6.21 -7.94 5.23
CA ILE A 19 5.01 -7.17 5.61
C ILE A 19 4.87 -7.10 7.14
N ARG A 20 5.13 -8.20 7.84
CA ARG A 20 5.08 -8.28 9.30
C ARG A 20 6.19 -7.44 9.95
N GLU A 21 7.37 -7.42 9.35
CA GLU A 21 8.48 -6.60 9.85
C GLU A 21 8.21 -5.10 9.66
N ILE A 22 7.66 -4.70 8.51
CA ILE A 22 7.16 -3.32 8.32
C ILE A 22 6.13 -2.98 9.39
N HIS A 23 5.19 -3.88 9.68
CA HIS A 23 4.19 -3.65 10.72
C HIS A 23 4.84 -3.44 12.08
N HIS A 24 5.75 -4.32 12.48
CA HIS A 24 6.48 -4.22 13.73
C HIS A 24 7.15 -2.84 13.85
N LEU A 25 7.98 -2.46 12.88
CA LEU A 25 8.67 -1.17 12.86
C LEU A 25 7.73 0.04 12.84
N ALA A 26 6.55 -0.09 12.23
CA ALA A 26 5.59 1.01 12.10
C ALA A 26 4.74 1.27 13.36
N VAL A 27 4.71 0.32 14.30
CA VAL A 27 3.87 0.38 15.50
C VAL A 27 4.63 0.23 16.82
N ASP A 28 5.88 -0.22 16.78
CA ASP A 28 6.71 -0.40 17.96
C ASP A 28 6.94 0.91 18.73
N GLY A 29 6.95 0.80 20.07
CA GLY A 29 7.14 1.94 20.98
C GLY A 29 6.01 2.97 21.04
N LEU A 30 4.92 2.79 20.29
CA LEU A 30 3.79 3.74 20.27
C LEU A 30 2.75 3.40 21.33
N LYS A 31 2.37 4.38 22.16
CA LYS A 31 1.41 4.16 23.27
C LYS A 31 -0.04 4.07 22.82
N ARG A 32 -0.51 5.02 22.00
CA ARG A 32 -1.93 5.12 21.56
C ARG A 32 -2.15 4.63 20.14
N GLU A 33 -1.10 4.66 19.34
CA GLU A 33 -1.10 4.24 17.94
C GLU A 33 -0.26 2.97 17.74
N GLY A 34 0.08 2.27 18.82
CA GLY A 34 0.77 0.98 18.74
C GLY A 34 -0.18 -0.17 18.44
N ASP A 35 0.40 -1.34 18.22
CA ASP A 35 -0.29 -2.63 18.26
C ASP A 35 0.23 -3.39 19.49
N GLU A 36 -0.64 -4.12 20.18
CA GLU A 36 -0.24 -4.95 21.34
C GLU A 36 0.60 -6.15 20.93
N THR A 37 0.51 -6.54 19.65
CA THR A 37 1.19 -7.67 19.04
C THR A 37 1.92 -7.25 17.76
N PRO A 38 2.96 -6.40 17.85
CA PRO A 38 3.71 -5.95 16.68
C PRO A 38 4.20 -7.11 15.81
N GLY A 39 4.07 -6.94 14.50
CA GLY A 39 4.43 -7.98 13.51
C GLY A 39 3.59 -9.27 13.54
N THR A 40 2.50 -9.35 14.29
CA THR A 40 1.65 -10.56 14.34
C THR A 40 0.26 -10.28 13.78
N TYR A 41 -0.26 -11.18 12.95
CA TYR A 41 -1.64 -11.06 12.46
C TYR A 41 -2.64 -11.17 13.61
N ARG A 42 -3.73 -10.43 13.50
CA ARG A 42 -4.77 -10.41 14.52
C ARG A 42 -5.39 -11.80 14.72
N THR A 43 -5.61 -12.16 15.97
CA THR A 43 -6.36 -13.35 16.36
C THR A 43 -7.82 -13.04 16.66
N GLY A 44 -8.14 -11.75 16.83
CA GLY A 44 -9.47 -11.24 17.14
C GLY A 44 -10.16 -10.55 15.96
N GLN A 45 -11.48 -10.42 16.07
CA GLN A 45 -12.29 -9.62 15.18
C GLN A 45 -12.00 -8.13 15.34
N VAL A 46 -12.02 -7.38 14.24
CA VAL A 46 -11.76 -5.94 14.21
C VAL A 46 -12.82 -5.22 13.40
N ARG A 47 -13.02 -3.93 13.69
CA ARG A 47 -13.89 -3.04 12.92
C ARG A 47 -13.10 -1.84 12.45
N ILE A 48 -13.28 -1.47 11.20
CA ILE A 48 -12.65 -0.28 10.63
C ILE A 48 -13.53 0.92 10.98
N ALA A 49 -12.95 1.90 11.69
CA ALA A 49 -13.67 3.12 12.04
C ALA A 49 -14.16 3.85 10.78
N LYS A 50 -15.43 4.30 10.79
CA LYS A 50 -16.08 5.00 9.67
C LYS A 50 -16.18 4.21 8.35
N SER A 51 -16.02 2.88 8.38
CA SER A 51 -16.29 2.02 7.23
C SER A 51 -17.43 1.05 7.54
N LYS A 52 -18.20 0.71 6.50
CA LYS A 52 -19.22 -0.36 6.56
C LYS A 52 -18.61 -1.74 6.33
N HIS A 53 -17.37 -1.81 5.84
CA HIS A 53 -16.65 -3.05 5.60
C HIS A 53 -16.42 -3.81 6.90
N LEU A 54 -16.68 -5.12 6.82
CA LEU A 54 -16.37 -6.07 7.87
C LEU A 54 -15.19 -6.91 7.39
N PRO A 55 -13.99 -6.73 7.97
CA PRO A 55 -12.84 -7.54 7.62
C PRO A 55 -13.11 -9.04 7.81
N PRO A 56 -12.39 -9.91 7.08
CA PRO A 56 -12.52 -11.35 7.20
C PRO A 56 -12.40 -11.89 8.63
N GLU A 57 -12.89 -13.11 8.83
CA GLU A 57 -12.61 -13.86 10.05
C GLU A 57 -11.10 -13.99 10.31
N PRO A 58 -10.63 -13.88 11.57
CA PRO A 58 -9.21 -13.90 11.90
C PRO A 58 -8.48 -15.13 11.37
N PHE A 59 -9.12 -16.30 11.41
CA PHE A 59 -8.53 -17.55 10.93
C PHE A 59 -8.30 -17.59 9.42
N ARG A 60 -8.93 -16.69 8.64
CA ARG A 60 -8.74 -16.55 7.18
C ARG A 60 -7.67 -15.53 6.81
N VAL A 61 -7.19 -14.73 7.77
CA VAL A 61 -6.22 -13.65 7.49
C VAL A 61 -4.94 -14.23 6.88
N GLY A 62 -4.40 -15.31 7.45
CA GLY A 62 -3.17 -15.93 6.92
C GLY A 62 -3.32 -16.50 5.51
N GLU A 63 -4.48 -17.08 5.19
CA GLU A 63 -4.81 -17.54 3.84
C GLU A 63 -4.81 -16.38 2.85
N TYR A 64 -5.55 -15.31 3.15
CA TYR A 64 -5.66 -14.16 2.25
C TYR A 64 -4.39 -13.32 2.12
N MET A 65 -3.56 -13.27 3.17
CA MET A 65 -2.25 -12.63 3.07
C MET A 65 -1.30 -13.40 2.16
N ARG A 66 -1.38 -14.74 2.16
CA ARG A 66 -0.63 -15.59 1.23
C ARG A 66 -1.08 -15.37 -0.21
N GLU A 67 -2.40 -15.37 -0.46
CA GLU A 67 -2.96 -15.04 -1.78
C GLU A 67 -2.51 -13.66 -2.27
N LEU A 68 -2.50 -12.67 -1.39
CA LEU A 68 -2.05 -11.31 -1.72
C LEU A 68 -0.57 -11.29 -2.10
N VAL A 69 0.28 -12.00 -1.35
CA VAL A 69 1.72 -12.11 -1.65
C VAL A 69 1.95 -12.83 -2.98
N ASP A 70 1.21 -13.91 -3.24
CA ASP A 70 1.28 -14.64 -4.51
C ASP A 70 0.86 -13.75 -5.68
N PHE A 71 -0.23 -12.99 -5.53
CA PHE A 71 -0.67 -11.99 -6.51
C PHE A 71 0.41 -10.93 -6.79
N ILE A 72 1.01 -10.36 -5.74
CA ILE A 72 2.08 -9.36 -5.85
C ILE A 72 3.28 -9.93 -6.60
N ASN A 73 3.65 -11.18 -6.35
CA ASN A 73 4.83 -11.80 -6.94
C ASN A 73 4.57 -12.47 -8.31
N GLY A 74 3.33 -12.51 -8.78
CA GLY A 74 2.98 -13.06 -10.08
C GLY A 74 3.73 -12.38 -11.24
N ASP A 75 4.10 -13.18 -12.24
CA ASP A 75 4.82 -12.75 -13.45
C ASP A 75 3.83 -12.22 -14.50
N ASP A 76 3.40 -10.98 -14.30
CA ASP A 76 2.52 -10.24 -15.20
C ASP A 76 3.32 -9.29 -16.10
N GLN A 77 2.74 -8.87 -17.23
CA GLN A 77 3.38 -7.88 -18.08
C GLN A 77 3.56 -6.54 -17.35
N PRO A 78 4.73 -5.85 -17.49
CA PRO A 78 5.02 -4.61 -16.75
C PRO A 78 3.98 -3.48 -16.88
N LYS A 79 3.20 -3.48 -17.98
CA LYS A 79 2.10 -2.52 -18.18
C LYS A 79 1.00 -2.61 -17.09
N TYR A 80 0.94 -3.70 -16.33
CA TYR A 80 -0.03 -3.92 -15.26
C TYR A 80 0.51 -3.54 -13.87
N ASP A 81 1.79 -3.20 -13.73
CA ASP A 81 2.43 -3.04 -12.42
C ASP A 81 1.72 -2.02 -11.53
N LEU A 82 1.38 -0.82 -12.05
CA LEU A 82 0.65 0.18 -11.26
C LEU A 82 -0.78 -0.26 -10.90
N MET A 83 -1.43 -1.06 -11.74
CA MET A 83 -2.72 -1.67 -11.40
C MET A 83 -2.54 -2.68 -10.26
N LYS A 84 -1.47 -3.50 -10.29
CA LYS A 84 -1.13 -4.42 -9.19
C LYS A 84 -0.88 -3.65 -7.90
N VAL A 85 -0.19 -2.51 -7.95
CA VAL A 85 0.01 -1.63 -6.78
C VAL A 85 -1.34 -1.17 -6.20
N ALA A 86 -2.24 -0.66 -7.05
CA ALA A 86 -3.56 -0.20 -6.61
C ALA A 86 -4.37 -1.36 -6.00
N LEU A 87 -4.48 -2.48 -6.70
CA LEU A 87 -5.23 -3.65 -6.23
C LEU A 87 -4.65 -4.23 -4.94
N ALA A 88 -3.34 -4.33 -4.81
CA ALA A 88 -2.67 -4.81 -3.61
C ALA A 88 -2.93 -3.89 -2.41
N HIS A 89 -2.95 -2.56 -2.62
CA HIS A 89 -3.30 -1.60 -1.60
C HIS A 89 -4.72 -1.84 -1.07
N HIS A 90 -5.71 -1.92 -1.97
CA HIS A 90 -7.09 -2.18 -1.57
C HIS A 90 -7.23 -3.54 -0.88
N ARG A 91 -6.69 -4.60 -1.48
CA ARG A 91 -6.80 -5.97 -0.94
C ARG A 91 -6.19 -6.09 0.46
N PHE A 92 -5.03 -5.47 0.71
CA PHE A 92 -4.46 -5.41 2.06
C PHE A 92 -5.40 -4.70 3.04
N GLY A 93 -5.93 -3.53 2.66
CA GLY A 93 -6.87 -2.77 3.48
C GLY A 93 -8.16 -3.54 3.80
N TRP A 94 -8.64 -4.31 2.82
CA TRP A 94 -9.81 -5.17 2.92
C TRP A 94 -9.57 -6.37 3.84
N ILE A 95 -8.40 -7.02 3.77
CA ILE A 95 -8.00 -8.11 4.69
C ILE A 95 -7.88 -7.59 6.13
N HIS A 96 -7.32 -6.39 6.28
CA HIS A 96 -7.08 -5.72 7.56
C HIS A 96 -6.32 -6.65 8.55
N PRO A 97 -5.10 -7.09 8.22
CA PRO A 97 -4.47 -8.23 8.88
C PRO A 97 -3.99 -7.99 10.32
N PHE A 98 -3.83 -6.74 10.75
CA PHE A 98 -3.33 -6.38 12.08
C PHE A 98 -4.42 -5.77 12.97
N SER A 99 -4.20 -5.71 14.29
CA SER A 99 -5.18 -5.14 15.23
C SER A 99 -5.19 -3.60 15.14
N ASN A 100 -4.04 -3.00 14.87
CA ASN A 100 -3.86 -1.57 14.59
C ASN A 100 -2.80 -1.38 13.50
N GLY A 101 -2.55 -0.15 13.07
CA GLY A 101 -1.43 0.16 12.16
C GLY A 101 -1.65 -0.18 10.69
N ASN A 102 -2.74 -0.86 10.31
CA ASN A 102 -3.02 -1.27 8.92
C ASN A 102 -2.89 -0.13 7.90
N GLY A 103 -3.41 1.06 8.21
CA GLY A 103 -3.28 2.23 7.34
C GLY A 103 -1.84 2.70 7.12
N ARG A 104 -0.95 2.56 8.11
CA ARG A 104 0.48 2.86 7.97
C ARG A 104 1.16 1.79 7.13
N VAL A 105 0.89 0.52 7.42
CA VAL A 105 1.49 -0.62 6.72
C VAL A 105 1.10 -0.62 5.24
N VAL A 106 -0.17 -0.39 4.89
CA VAL A 106 -0.60 -0.38 3.48
C VAL A 106 0.10 0.71 2.66
N ARG A 107 0.33 1.89 3.27
CA ARG A 107 1.07 2.98 2.64
C ARG A 107 2.55 2.65 2.43
N LEU A 108 3.17 2.03 3.43
CA LEU A 108 4.56 1.56 3.34
C LEU A 108 4.70 0.40 2.35
N LEU A 109 3.75 -0.53 2.31
CA LEU A 109 3.68 -1.59 1.32
C LEU A 109 3.51 -1.01 -0.09
N THR A 110 2.65 -0.02 -0.27
CA THR A 110 2.50 0.67 -1.57
C THR A 110 3.83 1.25 -2.03
N TYR A 111 4.57 1.91 -1.14
CA TYR A 111 5.91 2.42 -1.43
C TYR A 111 6.89 1.30 -1.82
N ALA A 112 6.93 0.20 -1.06
CA ALA A 112 7.75 -0.97 -1.37
C ALA A 112 7.40 -1.58 -2.75
N LEU A 113 6.11 -1.65 -3.10
CA LEU A 113 5.68 -2.15 -4.40
C LEU A 113 6.12 -1.25 -5.55
N MET A 114 6.10 0.08 -5.37
CA MET A 114 6.65 1.00 -6.37
C MET A 114 8.13 0.71 -6.65
N ILE A 115 8.95 0.46 -5.61
CA ILE A 115 10.35 0.06 -5.78
C ILE A 115 10.47 -1.30 -6.47
N LYS A 116 9.72 -2.30 -6.02
CA LYS A 116 9.71 -3.65 -6.60
C LYS A 116 9.45 -3.64 -8.10
N TYR A 117 8.51 -2.81 -8.56
CA TYR A 117 8.16 -2.69 -9.98
C TYR A 117 9.03 -1.68 -10.75
N GLY A 118 10.13 -1.20 -10.16
CA GLY A 118 11.12 -0.38 -10.86
C GLY A 118 10.74 1.10 -11.01
N PHE A 119 9.75 1.59 -10.24
CA PHE A 119 9.50 3.03 -10.16
C PHE A 119 10.55 3.70 -9.28
N ASN A 120 11.18 4.75 -9.81
CA ASN A 120 12.19 5.54 -9.10
C ASN A 120 11.54 6.41 -8.01
N VAL A 121 11.32 5.82 -6.83
CA VAL A 121 10.75 6.48 -5.63
C VAL A 121 11.73 6.59 -4.46
N SER A 122 12.95 6.05 -4.59
CA SER A 122 14.00 6.09 -3.56
C SER A 122 14.82 7.39 -3.64
N MET A 123 15.30 7.86 -2.46
CA MET A 123 16.19 9.01 -2.32
C MET A 123 17.69 8.62 -2.32
N GLY A 124 18.04 7.43 -2.82
CA GLY A 124 19.41 6.88 -2.80
C GLY A 124 20.47 7.68 -3.57
N LYS A 125 21.68 7.73 -2.99
CA LYS A 125 22.82 8.66 -3.16
C LYS A 125 23.37 9.00 -4.56
N THR A 126 22.87 8.43 -5.66
CA THR A 126 23.51 8.61 -6.97
C THR A 126 22.56 8.71 -8.16
N VAL A 127 21.25 8.72 -7.95
CA VAL A 127 20.29 8.80 -9.05
C VAL A 127 19.29 9.90 -8.76
N THR A 128 19.08 10.74 -9.77
CA THR A 128 18.02 11.74 -9.91
C THR A 128 16.63 11.09 -9.83
N GLY A 129 16.28 10.52 -8.68
CA GLY A 129 14.97 9.95 -8.41
C GLY A 129 13.96 11.08 -8.18
N ARG A 130 12.83 11.06 -8.88
CA ARG A 130 11.71 11.95 -8.59
C ARG A 130 11.15 11.55 -7.22
N VAL A 131 10.87 12.51 -6.35
CA VAL A 131 10.22 12.27 -5.06
C VAL A 131 8.76 11.93 -5.31
N LEU A 132 8.45 10.72 -5.76
CA LEU A 132 7.08 10.26 -5.85
C LEU A 132 6.68 9.70 -4.48
N ASN A 133 5.87 10.46 -3.76
CA ASN A 133 5.21 9.94 -2.58
C ASN A 133 3.81 9.43 -2.97
N PRO A 134 3.63 8.13 -3.31
CA PRO A 134 2.31 7.60 -3.69
C PRO A 134 1.28 7.74 -2.55
N THR A 135 1.72 8.01 -1.31
CA THR A 135 0.79 8.29 -0.21
C THR A 135 0.11 9.66 -0.33
N ALA A 136 0.66 10.60 -1.10
CA ALA A 136 0.04 11.89 -1.38
C ALA A 136 -1.32 11.73 -2.05
N VAL A 137 -1.48 10.69 -2.89
CA VAL A 137 -2.76 10.33 -3.53
C VAL A 137 -3.85 10.07 -2.49
N PHE A 138 -3.51 9.35 -1.42
CA PHE A 138 -4.47 8.94 -0.38
C PHE A 138 -4.67 9.98 0.72
N CYS A 139 -3.74 10.93 0.86
CA CYS A 139 -3.75 11.91 1.96
C CYS A 139 -4.43 13.22 1.59
N ASN A 140 -4.46 13.61 0.31
CA ASN A 140 -5.00 14.91 -0.13
C ASN A 140 -6.52 15.03 0.11
N ASP A 141 -7.27 13.96 -0.15
CA ASP A 141 -8.71 13.89 0.11
C ASP A 141 -9.03 12.56 0.80
N ARG A 142 -9.10 12.61 2.13
CA ARG A 142 -9.33 11.42 2.96
C ARG A 142 -10.75 10.88 2.83
N GLU A 143 -11.74 11.76 2.59
CA GLU A 143 -13.13 11.33 2.44
C GLU A 143 -13.28 10.58 1.13
N ARG A 144 -12.77 11.15 0.03
CA ARG A 144 -12.76 10.49 -1.27
C ARG A 144 -12.00 9.17 -1.26
N TYR A 145 -10.85 9.12 -0.58
CA TYR A 145 -10.10 7.87 -0.42
C TYR A 145 -10.94 6.76 0.23
N TYR A 146 -11.65 7.07 1.33
CA TYR A 146 -12.51 6.10 2.01
C TYR A 146 -13.75 5.73 1.19
N GLU A 147 -14.34 6.66 0.44
CA GLU A 147 -15.42 6.36 -0.50
C GLU A 147 -14.97 5.37 -1.57
N MET A 148 -13.80 5.60 -2.16
CA MET A 148 -13.25 4.74 -3.22
C MET A 148 -12.86 3.36 -2.69
N LEU A 149 -12.33 3.25 -1.46
CA LEU A 149 -12.15 1.96 -0.79
C LEU A 149 -13.50 1.26 -0.59
N SER A 150 -14.50 1.97 -0.07
CA SER A 150 -15.84 1.39 0.18
C SER A 150 -16.54 0.95 -1.10
N LEU A 151 -16.30 1.62 -2.23
CA LEU A 151 -16.80 1.21 -3.54
C LEU A 151 -16.13 -0.11 -3.98
N ALA A 152 -14.80 -0.16 -3.86
CA ALA A 152 -13.99 -1.32 -4.22
C ALA A 152 -14.24 -2.56 -3.34
N ASP A 153 -14.76 -2.38 -2.12
CA ASP A 153 -15.08 -3.49 -1.20
C ASP A 153 -16.10 -4.49 -1.76
N SER A 154 -16.89 -4.09 -2.76
CA SER A 154 -17.79 -4.99 -3.51
C SER A 154 -17.04 -6.06 -4.32
N GLY A 155 -15.78 -5.82 -4.68
CA GLY A 155 -14.96 -6.74 -5.48
C GLY A 155 -15.40 -6.94 -6.93
N SER A 156 -16.40 -6.20 -7.40
CA SER A 156 -16.83 -6.24 -8.80
C SER A 156 -15.73 -5.71 -9.74
N SER A 157 -15.68 -6.20 -10.97
CA SER A 157 -14.70 -5.70 -11.95
C SER A 157 -14.83 -4.20 -12.21
N GLU A 158 -16.05 -3.65 -12.17
CA GLU A 158 -16.33 -2.23 -12.35
C GLU A 158 -15.77 -1.39 -11.18
N SER A 159 -16.10 -1.77 -9.94
CA SER A 159 -15.60 -1.04 -8.76
C SER A 159 -14.08 -1.11 -8.58
N LEU A 160 -13.47 -2.26 -8.92
CA LEU A 160 -12.01 -2.40 -8.92
C LEU A 160 -11.36 -1.60 -10.06
N HIS A 161 -12.02 -1.49 -11.21
CA HIS A 161 -11.58 -0.61 -12.29
C HIS A 161 -11.59 0.86 -11.83
N ASP A 162 -12.69 1.33 -11.25
CA ASP A 162 -12.82 2.69 -10.74
C ASP A 162 -11.77 3.01 -9.67
N TRP A 163 -11.50 2.04 -8.79
CA TRP A 163 -10.41 2.13 -7.83
C TRP A 163 -9.04 2.31 -8.50
N CYS A 164 -8.73 1.48 -9.50
CA CYS A 164 -7.47 1.62 -10.24
C CYS A 164 -7.39 2.99 -10.92
N VAL A 165 -8.44 3.44 -11.59
CA VAL A 165 -8.49 4.76 -12.23
C VAL A 165 -8.22 5.88 -11.22
N TYR A 166 -8.86 5.84 -10.05
CA TYR A 166 -8.64 6.82 -8.99
C TYR A 166 -7.18 6.86 -8.52
N VAL A 167 -6.57 5.71 -8.23
CA VAL A 167 -5.17 5.65 -7.77
C VAL A 167 -4.21 6.13 -8.86
N LEU A 168 -4.37 5.65 -10.10
CA LEU A 168 -3.49 5.99 -11.22
C LEU A 168 -3.59 7.47 -11.59
N GLN A 169 -4.79 8.04 -11.55
CA GLN A 169 -5.00 9.46 -11.79
C GLN A 169 -4.30 10.30 -10.72
N GLY A 170 -4.39 9.90 -9.45
CA GLY A 170 -3.66 10.58 -8.38
C GLY A 170 -2.14 10.52 -8.54
N VAL A 171 -1.61 9.35 -8.95
CA VAL A 171 -0.17 9.20 -9.24
C VAL A 171 0.24 10.12 -10.39
N LEU A 172 -0.56 10.19 -11.46
CA LEU A 172 -0.30 11.08 -12.60
C LEU A 172 -0.31 12.56 -12.20
N GLU A 173 -1.25 12.97 -11.35
CA GLU A 173 -1.32 14.36 -10.85
C GLU A 173 -0.12 14.72 -10.00
N GLU A 174 0.34 13.81 -9.15
CA GLU A 174 1.52 14.01 -8.33
C GLU A 174 2.78 14.14 -9.20
N LEU A 175 2.93 13.29 -10.21
CA LEU A 175 4.03 13.38 -11.18
C LEU A 175 4.01 14.72 -11.93
N LYS A 176 2.85 15.19 -12.38
CA LYS A 176 2.70 16.49 -13.04
C LYS A 176 3.08 17.66 -12.13
N LYS A 177 2.74 17.60 -10.84
CA LYS A 177 3.13 18.62 -9.85
C LYS A 177 4.65 18.64 -9.67
N LEU A 178 5.27 17.47 -9.53
CA LEU A 178 6.72 17.35 -9.41
C LEU A 178 7.44 17.87 -10.66
N ASP A 179 6.94 17.55 -11.85
CA ASP A 179 7.49 18.05 -13.11
C ASP A 179 7.44 19.58 -13.17
N LYS A 180 6.32 20.19 -12.76
CA LYS A 180 6.20 21.65 -12.68
C LYS A 180 7.16 22.26 -11.66
N LEU A 181 7.36 21.62 -10.51
CA LEU A 181 8.23 22.13 -9.44
C LEU A 181 9.73 21.97 -9.75
N THR A 182 10.07 21.04 -10.63
CA THR A 182 11.46 20.77 -11.06
C THR A 182 11.81 21.46 -12.38
N ASP A 183 10.85 22.16 -12.99
CA ASP A 183 11.07 23.03 -14.14
C ASP A 183 11.66 24.37 -13.70
N TYR A 184 12.98 24.46 -13.72
CA TYR A 184 13.75 25.68 -13.40
C TYR A 184 13.79 26.69 -14.57
N SER A 185 13.03 26.48 -15.65
CA SER A 185 12.98 27.40 -16.80
C SER A 185 11.93 28.52 -16.67
N PHE A 186 11.27 28.61 -15.51
CA PHE A 186 10.41 29.73 -15.11
C PHE A 186 11.16 30.85 -14.38
#